data_AF-A0A2V7FHI0-F1
#
_entry.id   AF-A0A2V7FHI0-F1
#
_cell.length_a   1.000
_cell.length_b   1.000
_cell.length_c   1.000
_cell.angle_alpha   90.00
_cell.angle_beta   90.00
_cell.angle_gamma   90.00
#
_symmetry.space_group_name_H-M   'P 1'
#
loop_
_entity.id
_entity.type
_entity.pdbx_description
1 polymer ?
#
loop_
_entity_poly.entity_id
_entity_poly.type
_entity_poly.pdbx_seq_one_letter_code
_entity_poly.pdbx_strand_id
1 'polypeptide(L)'
;ALRVGGSYYSTSTSTSQPDISYDASFKLHTFTALIDLSPARRGSFHVTGGLATNPLTITAIGQPSSVDTFKINGDKYSSSQVGILTLQGKFRNAAPYLGFGFGTPASSGRALKLLFDLGGVLGKPTISLTSTGAASNAQLAADLQAQETKTQHDVRKYLKVYPVLSLGLGYRF
;
A
#
# COMPACT_ATOMS: atom_id res chain seq x y z
N ALA A 1 3.56 -9.24 25.19
CA ALA A 1 3.04 -10.44 24.49
C ALA A 1 3.64 -10.51 23.11
N LEU A 2 3.78 -11.69 22.52
CA LEU A 2 4.18 -11.84 21.11
C LEU A 2 2.93 -12.04 20.26
N ARG A 3 2.83 -11.33 19.13
CA ARG A 3 1.73 -11.46 18.17
C ARG A 3 2.28 -11.74 16.78
N VAL A 4 1.61 -12.62 16.07
CA VAL A 4 1.75 -12.80 14.62
C VAL A 4 0.37 -12.65 13.99
N GLY A 5 0.30 -12.02 12.83
CA GLY A 5 -0.98 -11.72 12.18
C GLY A 5 -0.85 -11.60 10.67
N GLY A 6 -1.95 -11.86 9.98
CA GLY A 6 -2.05 -11.77 8.52
C GLY A 6 -3.32 -11.05 8.09
N SER A 7 -3.24 -10.25 7.04
CA SER A 7 -4.40 -9.67 6.35
C SER A 7 -4.29 -9.91 4.85
N TYR A 8 -5.42 -10.23 4.23
CA TYR A 8 -5.52 -10.47 2.79
C TYR A 8 -6.81 -9.88 2.25
N TYR A 9 -6.71 -9.02 1.23
CA TYR A 9 -7.83 -8.48 0.47
C TYR A 9 -7.35 -8.13 -0.94
N SER A 10 -8.18 -8.40 -1.95
CA SER A 10 -7.86 -8.06 -3.33
C SER A 10 -9.13 -7.65 -4.05
N THR A 11 -9.07 -6.55 -4.79
CA THR A 11 -10.14 -6.10 -5.68
C THR A 11 -9.54 -5.54 -6.97
N SER A 12 -10.30 -5.63 -8.04
CA SER A 12 -9.94 -5.10 -9.36
C SER A 12 -11.16 -4.44 -9.99
N THR A 13 -10.95 -3.30 -10.62
CA THR A 13 -11.97 -2.58 -11.39
C THR A 13 -11.42 -2.35 -12.78
N SER A 14 -12.19 -2.81 -13.77
CA SER A 14 -11.96 -2.54 -15.18
C SER A 14 -13.02 -1.54 -15.62
N THR A 15 -12.60 -0.41 -16.20
CA THR A 15 -13.50 0.56 -16.83
C THR A 15 -13.05 0.79 -18.25
N SER A 16 -13.98 0.57 -19.19
CA SER A 16 -13.78 0.93 -20.58
C SER A 16 -14.57 2.20 -20.86
N GLN A 17 -13.88 3.26 -21.27
CA GLN A 17 -14.49 4.30 -22.10
C GLN A 17 -14.30 3.91 -23.58
N PRO A 18 -15.02 4.53 -24.54
CA PRO A 18 -14.87 4.22 -25.96
C PRO A 18 -13.41 4.28 -26.45
N ASP A 19 -12.60 5.10 -25.77
CA ASP A 19 -11.29 5.52 -26.23
C ASP A 19 -10.11 5.00 -25.39
N ILE A 20 -10.36 4.52 -24.16
CA ILE A 20 -9.30 4.01 -23.27
C ILE A 20 -9.87 2.93 -22.33
N SER A 21 -9.17 1.79 -22.25
CA SER A 21 -9.40 0.77 -21.21
C SER A 21 -8.46 1.01 -20.03
N TYR A 22 -9.04 1.08 -18.84
CA TYR A 22 -8.31 1.24 -17.58
C TYR A 22 -8.57 0.06 -16.65
N ASP A 23 -7.51 -0.63 -16.27
CA ASP A 23 -7.55 -1.67 -15.25
C ASP A 23 -6.82 -1.18 -14.00
N ALA A 24 -7.57 -1.05 -12.90
CA ALA A 24 -7.02 -0.73 -11.59
C ALA A 24 -7.17 -1.93 -10.66
N SER A 25 -6.10 -2.32 -9.98
CA SER A 25 -6.10 -3.38 -8.98
C SER A 25 -5.52 -2.88 -7.66
N PHE A 26 -6.15 -3.31 -6.58
CA PHE A 26 -5.82 -2.96 -5.21
C PHE A 26 -5.69 -4.23 -4.39
N LYS A 27 -4.50 -4.45 -3.81
CA LYS A 27 -4.17 -5.66 -3.05
C LYS A 27 -3.61 -5.28 -1.68
N LEU A 28 -4.26 -5.73 -0.62
CA LEU A 28 -3.76 -5.70 0.75
C LEU A 28 -3.26 -7.10 1.10
N HIS A 29 -1.98 -7.21 1.42
CA HIS A 29 -1.39 -8.49 1.83
C HIS A 29 -0.30 -8.23 2.88
N THR A 30 -0.68 -8.24 4.15
CA THR A 30 0.25 -7.92 5.24
C THR A 30 0.45 -9.13 6.13
N PHE A 31 1.69 -9.48 6.41
CA PHE A 31 2.07 -10.29 7.56
C PHE A 31 2.75 -9.41 8.60
N THR A 32 2.54 -9.71 9.87
CA THR A 32 3.08 -8.94 10.99
C THR A 32 3.70 -9.87 12.02
N ALA A 33 4.79 -9.42 12.61
CA ALA A 33 5.41 -9.98 13.80
C ALA A 33 5.62 -8.84 14.80
N LEU A 34 4.86 -8.86 15.90
CA LEU A 34 4.69 -7.72 16.80
C LEU A 34 4.93 -8.13 18.25
N ILE A 35 5.42 -7.19 19.05
CA ILE A 35 5.61 -7.31 20.49
C ILE A 35 4.78 -6.23 21.17
N ASP A 36 3.98 -6.66 22.14
CA ASP A 36 3.16 -5.78 22.98
C ASP A 36 3.83 -5.59 24.33
N LEU A 37 4.02 -4.33 24.70
CA LEU A 37 4.53 -3.91 25.98
C LEU A 37 3.42 -3.19 26.74
N SER A 38 3.00 -3.76 27.86
CA SER A 38 2.01 -3.16 28.76
C SER A 38 2.73 -2.45 29.91
N PRO A 39 2.67 -1.10 30.01
CA PRO A 39 3.38 -0.36 31.06
C PRO A 39 2.81 -0.62 32.46
N ALA A 40 1.52 -0.94 32.56
CA ALA A 40 0.83 -1.16 33.82
C ALA A 40 0.67 -2.65 34.13
N ARG A 41 0.92 -3.06 35.38
CA ARG A 41 0.65 -4.42 35.88
C ARG A 41 -0.84 -4.79 35.85
N ARG A 42 -1.73 -3.79 35.89
CA ARG A 42 -3.18 -3.92 35.76
C ARG A 42 -3.67 -2.86 34.79
N GLY A 43 -3.90 -3.22 33.54
CA GLY A 43 -4.37 -2.30 32.51
C GLY A 43 -4.59 -2.99 31.19
N SER A 44 -5.49 -2.43 30.38
CA SER A 44 -5.78 -2.92 29.03
C SER A 44 -4.86 -2.30 27.96
N PHE A 45 -4.13 -1.24 28.32
CA PHE A 45 -3.28 -0.49 27.40
C PHE A 45 -1.98 -1.24 27.10
N HIS A 46 -1.58 -1.20 25.84
CA HIS A 46 -0.29 -1.71 25.39
C HIS A 46 0.26 -0.84 24.25
N VAL A 47 1.58 -0.76 24.19
CA VAL A 47 2.33 -0.22 23.06
C VAL A 47 2.85 -1.39 22.25
N THR A 48 2.77 -1.27 20.93
CA THR A 48 3.09 -2.34 19.99
C THR A 48 4.23 -1.89 19.10
N GLY A 49 5.25 -2.73 18.99
CA GLY A 49 6.36 -2.53 18.06
C GLY A 49 6.68 -3.82 17.32
N GLY A 50 7.13 -3.71 16.07
CA GLY A 50 7.54 -4.89 15.31
C GLY A 50 7.80 -4.63 13.85
N LEU A 51 7.58 -5.67 13.05
CA LEU A 51 7.75 -5.63 11.61
C LEU A 51 6.45 -6.02 10.90
N ALA A 52 6.19 -5.35 9.79
CA ALA A 52 5.12 -5.66 8.86
C ALA A 52 5.67 -5.83 7.45
N THR A 53 5.07 -6.72 6.67
CA THR A 53 5.33 -6.79 5.23
C THR A 53 4.60 -5.68 4.49
N ASN A 54 4.75 -5.61 3.16
CA ASN A 54 4.10 -4.63 2.30
C ASN A 54 2.57 -4.60 2.53
N PRO A 55 1.99 -3.56 3.14
CA PRO A 55 0.57 -3.59 3.44
C PRO A 55 -0.32 -3.34 2.22
N LEU A 56 0.22 -2.74 1.16
CA LEU A 56 -0.57 -2.26 0.04
C LEU A 56 0.21 -2.30 -1.28
N THR A 57 -0.39 -2.96 -2.28
CA THR A 57 0.00 -2.85 -3.68
C THR A 57 -1.14 -2.25 -4.48
N ILE A 58 -0.83 -1.22 -5.26
CA ILE A 58 -1.72 -0.63 -6.26
C ILE A 58 -1.07 -0.85 -7.62
N THR A 59 -1.83 -1.37 -8.58
CA THR A 59 -1.41 -1.44 -9.98
C THR A 59 -2.51 -0.83 -10.85
N ALA A 60 -2.15 0.12 -11.71
CA ALA A 60 -3.02 0.69 -12.72
C ALA A 60 -2.40 0.46 -14.10
N ILE A 61 -3.19 -0.07 -15.02
CA ILE A 61 -2.80 -0.33 -16.41
C ILE A 61 -3.72 0.50 -17.29
N GLY A 62 -3.14 1.34 -18.13
CA GLY A 62 -3.85 2.10 -19.15
C GLY A 62 -3.50 1.54 -20.53
N GLN A 63 -4.54 1.13 -21.26
CA GLN A 63 -4.41 0.72 -22.66
C GLN A 63 -5.21 1.70 -23.54
N PRO A 64 -4.54 2.58 -24.29
CA PRO A 64 -5.20 3.48 -25.22
C PRO A 64 -5.88 2.70 -26.35
N SER A 65 -7.16 2.95 -26.64
CA SER A 65 -7.88 2.32 -27.76
C SER A 65 -8.23 3.30 -28.90
N SER A 66 -8.10 4.61 -28.69
CA SER A 66 -8.31 5.67 -29.69
C SER A 66 -7.01 6.35 -30.15
N VAL A 67 -7.11 7.21 -31.16
CA VAL A 67 -6.06 8.15 -31.61
C VAL A 67 -6.00 9.35 -30.67
N ASP A 68 -5.75 9.12 -29.39
CA ASP A 68 -5.59 10.19 -28.40
C ASP A 68 -4.11 10.51 -28.13
N THR A 69 -3.90 11.71 -27.59
CA THR A 69 -2.58 12.17 -27.14
C THR A 69 -2.52 12.24 -25.61
N PHE A 70 -1.48 11.68 -25.03
CA PHE A 70 -1.19 11.68 -23.60
C PHE A 70 -0.10 12.69 -23.29
N LYS A 71 -0.17 13.32 -22.12
CA LYS A 71 0.92 14.15 -21.61
C LYS A 71 1.73 13.36 -20.59
N ILE A 72 3.02 13.21 -20.86
CA ILE A 72 3.98 12.57 -19.95
C ILE A 72 5.11 13.57 -19.74
N ASN A 73 5.37 13.94 -18.49
CA ASN A 73 6.38 14.96 -18.13
C ASN A 73 6.22 16.34 -18.84
N GLY A 74 5.04 16.62 -19.41
CA GLY A 74 4.76 17.86 -20.15
C GLY A 74 4.72 17.68 -21.66
N ASP A 75 5.32 16.62 -22.19
CA ASP A 75 5.38 16.30 -23.61
C ASP A 75 4.19 15.44 -24.06
N LYS A 76 3.77 15.65 -25.31
CA LYS A 76 2.62 14.95 -25.91
C LYS A 76 3.08 13.72 -26.68
N TYR A 77 2.43 12.59 -26.42
CA TYR A 77 2.66 11.32 -27.10
C TYR A 77 1.36 10.75 -27.62
N SER A 78 1.35 10.15 -28.80
CA SER A 78 0.19 9.40 -29.27
C SER A 78 0.03 8.07 -28.52
N SER A 79 -1.19 7.55 -28.47
CA SER A 79 -1.50 6.18 -28.06
C SER A 79 -0.53 5.13 -28.61
N SER A 80 -0.19 5.22 -29.90
CA SER A 80 0.71 4.28 -30.57
C SER A 80 2.17 4.40 -30.12
N GLN A 81 2.60 5.60 -29.73
CA GLN A 81 3.96 5.82 -29.21
C GLN A 81 4.10 5.31 -27.77
N VAL A 82 3.04 5.36 -26.97
CA VAL A 82 3.05 4.92 -25.56
C VAL A 82 2.77 3.42 -25.43
N GLY A 83 1.85 2.88 -26.23
CA GLY A 83 1.38 1.51 -26.05
C GLY A 83 0.72 1.30 -24.67
N ILE A 84 1.03 0.21 -23.99
CA ILE A 84 0.48 -0.09 -22.65
C ILE A 84 1.30 0.65 -21.60
N LEU A 85 0.64 1.49 -20.80
CA LEU A 85 1.23 2.19 -19.66
C LEU A 85 0.87 1.46 -18.36
N THR A 86 1.86 1.11 -17.55
CA THR A 86 1.66 0.46 -16.25
C THR A 86 2.25 1.31 -15.14
N LEU A 87 1.42 1.67 -14.17
CA LEU A 87 1.80 2.31 -12.91
C LEU A 87 1.67 1.30 -11.77
N GLN A 88 2.72 1.11 -10.99
CA GLN A 88 2.69 0.30 -9.77
C GLN A 88 3.18 1.11 -8.57
N GLY A 89 2.43 1.05 -7.46
CA GLY A 89 2.84 1.57 -6.16
C GLY A 89 2.84 0.45 -5.12
N LYS A 90 3.94 0.27 -4.40
CA LYS A 90 4.04 -0.72 -3.31
C LYS A 90 4.97 -0.28 -2.20
N PHE A 91 4.74 -0.74 -0.98
CA PHE A 91 5.70 -0.56 0.12
C PHE A 91 6.76 -1.66 0.11
N ARG A 92 7.79 -1.48 0.95
CA ARG A 92 8.84 -2.47 1.16
C ARG A 92 8.27 -3.75 1.78
N ASN A 93 8.90 -4.88 1.47
CA ASN A 93 8.50 -6.20 1.98
C ASN A 93 8.75 -6.39 3.48
N ALA A 94 9.55 -5.52 4.10
CA ALA A 94 9.74 -5.49 5.55
C ALA A 94 9.88 -4.02 5.98
N ALA A 95 9.00 -3.59 6.88
CA ALA A 95 8.91 -2.22 7.35
C ALA A 95 8.62 -2.20 8.86
N PRO A 96 9.22 -1.27 9.62
CA PRO A 96 8.90 -1.10 11.03
C PRO A 96 7.41 -0.79 11.23
N TYR A 97 6.82 -1.36 12.28
CA TYR A 97 5.47 -1.09 12.72
C TYR A 97 5.51 -0.50 14.13
N LEU A 98 4.72 0.55 14.35
CA LEU A 98 4.47 1.10 15.68
C LEU A 98 2.97 1.31 15.86
N GLY A 99 2.48 1.03 17.06
CA GLY A 99 1.10 1.26 17.40
C GLY A 99 0.86 1.24 18.90
N PHE A 100 -0.38 1.44 19.26
CA PHE A 100 -0.86 1.29 20.61
C PHE A 100 -2.29 0.76 20.57
N GLY A 101 -2.69 0.10 21.64
CA GLY A 101 -3.99 -0.55 21.69
C GLY A 101 -4.54 -0.68 23.09
N PHE A 102 -5.82 -1.03 23.12
CA PHE A 102 -6.57 -1.36 24.32
C PHE A 102 -7.16 -2.75 24.17
N GLY A 103 -6.97 -3.55 25.21
CA GLY A 103 -7.35 -4.95 25.27
C GLY A 103 -6.16 -5.75 25.76
N THR A 104 -6.31 -6.50 26.85
CA THR A 104 -5.24 -7.37 27.35
C THR A 104 -5.79 -8.72 27.74
N PRO A 105 -5.13 -9.83 27.36
CA PRO A 105 -5.46 -11.18 27.81
C PRO A 105 -5.43 -11.39 29.33
N ALA A 106 -4.89 -10.43 30.09
CA ALA A 106 -4.56 -10.56 31.50
C ALA A 106 -5.63 -10.10 32.51
N SER A 107 -6.81 -9.61 32.09
CA SER A 107 -7.90 -9.37 33.05
C SER A 107 -8.60 -10.69 33.43
N SER A 108 -8.85 -10.88 34.73
CA SER A 108 -9.17 -12.15 35.37
C SER A 108 -10.62 -12.64 35.23
N GLY A 109 -11.50 -11.93 34.51
CA GLY A 109 -12.96 -12.16 34.62
C GLY A 109 -13.73 -12.66 33.39
N ARG A 110 -13.20 -12.55 32.15
CA ARG A 110 -13.97 -12.91 30.94
C ARG A 110 -13.13 -13.69 29.91
N ALA A 111 -13.74 -14.75 29.37
CA ALA A 111 -13.17 -15.58 28.31
C ALA A 111 -13.07 -14.81 26.98
N LEU A 112 -14.11 -14.03 26.63
CA LEU A 112 -14.13 -13.14 25.47
C LEU A 112 -13.61 -11.73 25.81
N LYS A 113 -12.83 -11.16 24.89
CA LYS A 113 -12.17 -9.86 25.01
C LYS A 113 -12.28 -9.08 23.72
N LEU A 114 -12.51 -7.78 23.80
CA LEU A 114 -12.41 -6.86 22.67
C LEU A 114 -10.99 -6.30 22.60
N LEU A 115 -10.48 -6.18 21.39
CA LEU A 115 -9.21 -5.56 21.08
C LEU A 115 -9.44 -4.37 20.15
N PHE A 116 -8.78 -3.27 20.46
CA PHE A 116 -8.66 -2.11 19.61
C PHE A 116 -7.18 -1.80 19.46
N ASP A 117 -6.68 -1.76 18.24
CA ASP A 117 -5.31 -1.38 17.93
C ASP A 117 -5.32 -0.27 16.88
N LEU A 118 -4.54 0.79 17.15
CA LEU A 118 -4.20 1.81 16.18
C LEU A 118 -2.69 1.85 16.02
N GLY A 119 -2.23 1.70 14.80
CA GLY A 119 -0.80 1.79 14.50
C GLY A 119 -0.54 2.22 13.09
N GLY A 120 0.70 2.04 12.66
CA GLY A 120 1.10 2.33 11.31
C GLY A 120 2.38 1.61 10.93
N VAL A 121 2.42 1.22 9.66
CA VAL A 121 3.65 0.72 9.03
C VAL A 121 4.44 1.93 8.58
N LEU A 122 5.65 2.08 9.12
CA LEU A 122 6.57 3.16 8.79
C LEU A 122 7.33 2.81 7.52
N GLY A 123 7.08 3.59 6.46
CA GLY A 123 7.66 3.28 5.17
C GLY A 123 7.17 4.24 4.10
N LYS A 124 8.02 4.39 3.08
CA LYS A 124 7.71 5.13 1.87
C LYS A 124 7.39 4.13 0.77
N PRO A 125 6.31 4.32 0.00
CA PRO A 125 6.06 3.48 -1.15
C PRO A 125 7.13 3.75 -2.23
N THR A 126 7.35 2.74 -3.07
CA THR A 126 8.08 2.85 -4.32
C THR A 126 7.05 2.89 -5.44
N ILE A 127 7.23 3.85 -6.34
CA ILE A 127 6.43 4.01 -7.55
C ILE A 127 7.26 3.50 -8.71
N SER A 128 6.64 2.78 -9.64
CA SER A 128 7.23 2.37 -10.91
C SER A 128 6.27 2.70 -12.03
N LEU A 129 6.78 3.33 -13.08
CA LEU A 129 6.01 3.70 -14.26
C LEU A 129 6.70 3.13 -15.50
N THR A 130 6.02 2.26 -16.23
CA THR A 130 6.57 1.58 -17.40
C THR A 130 5.63 1.67 -18.60
N SER A 131 6.20 1.62 -19.80
CA SER A 131 5.48 1.69 -21.06
C SER A 131 6.09 0.70 -22.06
N THR A 132 5.26 0.02 -22.85
CA THR A 132 5.76 -0.87 -23.91
C THR A 132 6.41 -0.09 -25.06
N GLY A 133 5.99 1.15 -25.30
CA GLY A 133 6.56 2.03 -26.33
C GLY A 133 7.89 2.68 -25.96
N ALA A 134 8.29 2.65 -24.68
CA ALA A 134 9.55 3.23 -24.22
C ALA A 134 10.80 2.57 -24.84
N ALA A 135 10.70 1.30 -25.24
CA ALA A 135 11.82 0.57 -25.84
C ALA A 135 12.20 1.11 -27.24
N SER A 136 11.26 1.69 -27.97
CA SER A 136 11.46 2.24 -29.32
C SER A 136 11.55 3.77 -29.33
N ASN A 137 11.42 4.43 -28.18
CA ASN A 137 11.41 5.88 -28.05
C ASN A 137 12.20 6.34 -26.82
N ALA A 138 13.44 6.78 -27.03
CA ALA A 138 14.34 7.23 -25.97
C ALA A 138 13.83 8.47 -25.22
N GLN A 139 13.12 9.37 -25.92
CA GLN A 139 12.53 10.56 -25.30
C GLN A 139 11.40 10.16 -24.34
N LEU A 140 10.51 9.25 -24.78
CA LEU A 140 9.47 8.69 -23.92
C LEU A 140 10.05 8.00 -22.69
N ALA A 141 11.12 7.22 -22.85
CA ALA A 141 11.78 6.56 -21.72
C ALA A 141 12.32 7.57 -20.69
N ALA A 142 12.96 8.65 -21.15
CA ALA A 142 13.46 9.72 -20.28
C ALA A 142 12.31 10.45 -19.56
N ASP A 143 11.23 10.76 -20.27
CA ASP A 143 10.06 11.43 -19.69
C ASP A 143 9.31 10.55 -18.69
N LEU A 144 9.21 9.25 -18.92
CA LEU A 144 8.64 8.31 -17.96
C LEU A 144 9.48 8.26 -16.68
N GLN A 145 10.81 8.24 -16.79
CA GLN A 145 11.70 8.26 -15.63
C GLN A 145 11.60 9.57 -14.85
N ALA A 146 11.52 10.71 -15.55
CA ALA A 146 11.32 12.01 -14.91
C ALA A 146 9.95 12.09 -14.21
N GLN A 147 8.89 11.63 -14.88
CA GLN A 147 7.53 11.57 -14.33
C GLN A 147 7.44 10.61 -13.14
N GLU A 148 8.10 9.45 -13.19
CA GLU A 148 8.21 8.50 -12.07
C GLU A 148 8.89 9.16 -10.88
N THR A 149 10.03 9.83 -11.10
CA THR A 149 10.79 10.49 -10.04
C THR A 149 9.97 11.58 -9.36
N LYS A 150 9.27 12.40 -10.15
CA LYS A 150 8.36 13.45 -9.66
C LYS A 150 7.21 12.86 -8.85
N THR A 151 6.53 11.86 -9.40
CA THR A 151 5.41 11.18 -8.72
C THR A 151 5.86 10.51 -7.43
N GLN A 152 7.02 9.84 -7.45
CA GLN A 152 7.62 9.23 -6.28
C GLN A 152 7.96 10.27 -5.20
N HIS A 153 8.53 11.42 -5.59
CA HIS A 153 8.82 12.50 -4.66
C HIS A 153 7.54 13.03 -4.00
N ASP A 154 6.51 13.30 -4.79
CA ASP A 154 5.23 13.84 -4.29
C ASP A 154 4.52 12.85 -3.37
N VAL A 155 4.43 11.58 -3.76
CA VAL A 155 3.83 10.53 -2.91
C VAL A 155 4.61 10.40 -1.60
N ARG A 156 5.95 10.35 -1.65
CA ARG A 156 6.80 10.19 -0.45
C ARG A 156 6.82 11.41 0.46
N LYS A 157 6.45 12.58 -0.04
CA LYS A 157 6.29 13.81 0.75
C LYS A 157 5.14 13.66 1.75
N TYR A 158 4.02 13.07 1.31
CA TYR A 158 2.80 12.94 2.11
C TYR A 158 2.65 11.56 2.77
N LEU A 159 2.99 10.48 2.05
CA LEU A 159 2.77 9.10 2.49
C LEU A 159 4.07 8.49 3.04
N LYS A 160 4.33 8.73 4.34
CA LYS A 160 5.48 8.17 5.09
C LYS A 160 5.07 7.07 6.08
N VAL A 161 3.76 6.96 6.33
CA VAL A 161 3.16 5.98 7.22
C VAL A 161 1.91 5.44 6.57
N TYR A 162 1.72 4.12 6.64
CA TYR A 162 0.47 3.47 6.28
C TYR A 162 -0.31 3.20 7.57
N PRO A 163 -1.39 3.96 7.85
CA PRO A 163 -2.15 3.77 9.08
C PRO A 163 -2.88 2.42 9.06
N VAL A 164 -2.88 1.75 10.21
CA VAL A 164 -3.54 0.46 10.43
C VAL A 164 -4.48 0.62 11.61
N LEU A 165 -5.77 0.39 11.37
CA LEU A 165 -6.78 0.29 12.41
C LEU A 165 -7.22 -1.17 12.50
N SER A 166 -7.34 -1.70 13.71
CA SER A 166 -7.80 -3.07 13.92
C SER A 166 -8.77 -3.16 15.09
N LEU A 167 -9.85 -3.89 14.86
CA LEU A 167 -10.85 -4.27 15.84
C LEU A 167 -10.88 -5.79 15.89
N GLY A 168 -10.80 -6.36 17.09
CA GLY A 168 -10.66 -7.81 17.27
C GLY A 168 -11.46 -8.36 18.44
N LEU A 169 -11.71 -9.67 18.37
CA LEU A 169 -12.24 -10.47 19.46
C LEU A 169 -11.17 -11.51 19.84
N GLY A 170 -10.82 -11.55 21.12
CA GLY A 170 -9.88 -12.52 21.69
C GLY A 170 -10.61 -13.47 22.62
N TYR A 171 -10.30 -14.76 22.53
CA TYR A 171 -10.79 -15.78 23.46
C TYR A 171 -9.62 -16.34 24.28
N ARG A 172 -9.79 -16.45 25.60
CA ARG A 172 -8.82 -17.10 26.50
C ARG A 172 -9.38 -18.46 26.91
N PHE A 173 -8.70 -19.52 26.48
CA PHE A 173 -8.90 -20.90 26.95
C PHE A 173 -8.29 -21.09 28.34
#